data_AF-A0A957UPU2-F1
#
_entry.id   AF-A0A957UPU2-F1
#
_cell.length_a   1.000
_cell.length_b   1.000
_cell.length_c   1.000
_cell.angle_alpha   90.00
_cell.angle_beta   90.00
_cell.angle_gamma   90.00
#
_symmetry.space_group_name_H-M   'P 1'
#
loop_
_entity.id
_entity.type
_entity.pdbx_description
1 polymer ?
#
loop_
_entity_poly.entity_id
_entity_poly.type
_entity_poly.pdbx_seq_one_letter_code
_entity_poly.pdbx_strand_id
1 'polypeptide(L)'
;GMNMGHHGVYGKGNATFPLNMFEESVKVPFIAAQPGQIPAGALNRDLLSQYDFMPTLLEYVGIDHDSAEGLPGRSFVPILRGAKVKRAAEQVVVYDEYGPVRMIRTAEWKYVHRYAFGPNELYHLADDAGEARNLA
;
A
#
# COMPACT_ATOMS: atom_id res chain seq x y z
N GLY A 1 4.52 -8.33 2.82
CA GLY A 1 4.72 -9.75 2.53
C GLY A 1 5.90 -10.33 3.29
N MET A 2 6.60 -11.27 2.67
CA MET A 2 7.76 -11.98 3.21
C MET A 2 8.84 -12.00 2.13
N ASN A 3 10.03 -11.53 2.46
CA ASN A 3 11.21 -11.66 1.62
C ASN A 3 11.73 -13.09 1.68
N MET A 4 12.07 -13.65 0.52
CA MET A 4 12.58 -15.01 0.36
C MET A 4 13.91 -15.00 -0.39
N GLY A 5 14.79 -14.06 -0.03
CA GLY A 5 16.07 -13.78 -0.70
C GLY A 5 16.13 -12.43 -1.42
N HIS A 6 15.00 -11.73 -1.59
CA HIS A 6 14.97 -10.35 -2.08
C HIS A 6 15.85 -9.47 -1.18
N HIS A 7 16.69 -8.62 -1.78
CA HIS A 7 17.67 -7.80 -1.06
C HIS A 7 18.63 -8.58 -0.13
N GLY A 8 18.76 -9.90 -0.31
CA GLY A 8 19.49 -10.77 0.64
C GLY A 8 18.75 -11.01 1.97
N VAL A 9 17.46 -10.68 2.04
CA VAL A 9 16.64 -10.78 3.25
C VAL A 9 15.76 -12.03 3.22
N TYR A 10 15.71 -12.74 4.34
CA TYR A 10 14.74 -13.80 4.61
C TYR A 10 13.85 -13.38 5.79
N GLY A 11 12.57 -13.10 5.52
CA GLY A 11 11.60 -12.63 6.52
C GLY A 11 10.94 -11.30 6.15
N LYS A 12 10.31 -10.62 7.11
CA LYS A 12 9.50 -9.41 6.84
C LYS A 12 10.29 -8.13 7.13
N GLY A 13 9.59 -7.00 7.33
CA GLY A 13 10.24 -5.73 7.70
C GLY A 13 11.12 -5.82 8.96
N ASN A 14 10.81 -6.73 9.88
CA ASN A 14 11.61 -6.99 11.09
C ASN A 14 12.75 -7.99 10.94
N ALA A 15 13.00 -8.51 9.73
CA ALA A 15 14.12 -9.41 9.49
C ALA A 15 15.48 -8.69 9.37
N THR A 16 15.48 -7.35 9.34
CA THR A 16 16.69 -6.52 9.26
C THR A 16 16.76 -5.55 10.43
N PHE A 17 17.97 -5.11 10.77
CA PHE A 17 18.18 -3.93 11.59
C PHE A 17 19.08 -2.94 10.82
N PRO A 18 18.60 -1.72 10.54
CA PRO A 18 17.28 -1.18 10.86
C PRO A 18 16.14 -1.89 10.09
N LEU A 19 14.89 -1.76 10.56
CA LEU A 19 13.73 -2.43 9.98
C LEU A 19 13.53 -2.01 8.51
N ASN A 20 13.34 -2.96 7.59
CA ASN A 20 13.13 -2.63 6.17
C ASN A 20 11.66 -2.36 5.85
N MET A 21 11.44 -1.63 4.76
CA MET A 21 10.11 -1.30 4.24
C MET A 21 9.99 -1.65 2.75
N PHE A 22 10.80 -2.58 2.22
CA PHE A 22 10.77 -2.98 0.80
C PHE A 22 9.38 -3.40 0.34
N GLU A 23 9.06 -3.26 -0.95
CA GLU A 23 7.76 -3.60 -1.54
C GLU A 23 7.39 -5.05 -1.22
N GLU A 24 8.32 -5.99 -1.19
CA GLU A 24 8.07 -7.37 -0.78
C GLU A 24 7.64 -7.49 0.69
N SER A 25 8.09 -6.56 1.54
CA SER A 25 7.71 -6.45 2.96
C SER A 25 6.36 -5.76 3.16
N VAL A 26 6.01 -4.74 2.37
CA VAL A 26 4.81 -3.91 2.63
C VAL A 26 3.66 -4.12 1.65
N LYS A 27 3.93 -4.51 0.41
CA LYS A 27 2.90 -4.84 -0.58
C LYS A 27 2.30 -6.19 -0.27
N VAL A 28 0.96 -6.25 -0.31
CA VAL A 28 0.19 -7.47 -0.02
C VAL A 28 -0.74 -7.76 -1.21
N PRO A 29 -0.81 -9.02 -1.68
CA PRO A 29 -1.80 -9.39 -2.69
C PRO A 29 -3.21 -9.31 -2.11
N PHE A 30 -4.14 -8.72 -2.86
CA PHE A 30 -5.55 -8.65 -2.52
C PHE A 30 -6.40 -9.24 -3.64
N ILE A 31 -7.34 -10.11 -3.29
CA ILE A 31 -8.28 -10.76 -4.22
C ILE A 31 -9.68 -10.65 -3.62
N ALA A 32 -10.64 -10.18 -4.42
CA ALA A 32 -12.05 -10.13 -4.06
C ALA A 32 -12.88 -10.87 -5.12
N ALA A 33 -13.89 -11.63 -4.69
CA ALA A 33 -14.75 -12.40 -5.57
C ALA A 33 -16.19 -12.42 -5.04
N GLN A 34 -17.14 -11.98 -5.87
CA GLN A 34 -18.56 -12.17 -5.63
C GLN A 34 -19.26 -12.34 -7.00
N PRO A 35 -19.69 -13.56 -7.34
CA PRO A 35 -20.38 -13.83 -8.60
C PRO A 35 -21.58 -12.89 -8.82
N GLY A 36 -21.71 -12.38 -10.03
CA GLY A 36 -22.77 -11.44 -10.42
C GLY A 36 -22.59 -10.00 -9.93
N GLN A 37 -21.56 -9.73 -9.12
CA GLN A 37 -21.39 -8.44 -8.43
C GLN A 37 -20.00 -7.82 -8.62
N ILE A 38 -18.94 -8.65 -8.56
CA ILE A 38 -17.56 -8.25 -8.86
C ILE A 38 -17.18 -8.85 -10.21
N PRO A 39 -16.68 -8.05 -11.18
CA PRO A 39 -16.26 -8.56 -12.49
C PRO A 39 -15.16 -9.62 -12.37
N ALA A 40 -15.40 -10.81 -12.94
CA ALA A 40 -14.42 -11.89 -12.97
C ALA A 40 -13.22 -11.53 -13.87
N GLY A 41 -12.02 -11.96 -13.47
CA GLY A 41 -10.79 -11.75 -14.24
C GLY A 41 -10.34 -10.30 -14.36
N ALA A 42 -10.95 -9.36 -13.62
CA ALA A 42 -10.53 -7.97 -13.61
C ALA A 42 -9.22 -7.79 -12.82
N LEU A 43 -8.37 -6.89 -13.32
CA LEU A 43 -7.13 -6.46 -12.68
C LEU A 43 -7.21 -4.96 -12.38
N ASN A 44 -7.04 -4.58 -11.12
CA ASN A 44 -6.89 -3.20 -10.70
C ASN A 44 -5.42 -2.93 -10.30
N ARG A 45 -4.89 -1.77 -10.70
CA ARG A 45 -3.50 -1.32 -10.41
C ARG A 45 -3.45 -0.03 -9.59
N ASP A 46 -4.59 0.47 -9.15
CA ASP A 46 -4.66 1.59 -8.22
C ASP A 46 -4.00 1.22 -6.90
N LEU A 47 -3.42 2.22 -6.24
CA LEU A 47 -2.88 2.06 -4.91
C LEU A 47 -4.02 2.13 -3.89
N LEU A 48 -4.08 1.08 -3.06
CA LEU A 48 -5.02 0.93 -1.95
C LEU A 48 -4.20 0.60 -0.71
N SER A 49 -4.75 0.96 0.45
CA SER A 49 -4.17 0.68 1.76
C SER A 49 -5.15 -0.12 2.62
N GLN A 50 -4.63 -0.78 3.65
CA GLN A 50 -5.44 -1.55 4.58
C GLN A 50 -6.53 -0.69 5.27
N TYR A 51 -6.25 0.59 5.52
CA TYR A 51 -7.23 1.51 6.11
C TYR A 51 -8.40 1.85 5.17
N ASP A 52 -8.31 1.56 3.87
CA ASP A 52 -9.45 1.69 2.94
C ASP A 52 -10.50 0.58 3.16
N PHE A 53 -10.15 -0.50 3.85
CA PHE A 53 -11.01 -1.68 3.98
C PHE A 53 -12.26 -1.38 4.81
N MET A 54 -12.11 -0.62 5.90
CA MET A 54 -13.22 -0.28 6.78
C MET A 54 -14.31 0.55 6.06
N PRO A 55 -14.02 1.70 5.43
CA PRO A 55 -15.04 2.45 4.69
C PRO A 55 -15.58 1.66 3.49
N THR A 56 -14.75 0.82 2.84
CA THR A 56 -15.22 -0.04 1.75
C THR A 56 -16.25 -1.05 2.23
N LEU A 57 -16.00 -1.75 3.33
CA LEU A 57 -16.93 -2.75 3.85
C LEU A 57 -18.28 -2.13 4.23
N LEU A 58 -18.26 -0.99 4.94
CA LEU A 58 -19.47 -0.29 5.37
C LEU A 58 -20.33 0.11 4.16
N GLU A 59 -19.73 0.76 3.15
CA GLU A 59 -20.43 1.09 1.91
C GLU A 59 -20.94 -0.19 1.20
N TYR A 60 -20.14 -1.25 1.16
CA TYR A 60 -20.48 -2.48 0.44
C TYR A 60 -21.71 -3.19 1.02
N VAL A 61 -21.94 -3.07 2.33
CA VAL A 61 -23.11 -3.64 3.02
C VAL A 61 -24.24 -2.63 3.25
N GLY A 62 -24.08 -1.38 2.80
CA GLY A 62 -25.09 -0.33 2.95
C GLY A 62 -25.27 0.16 4.38
N ILE A 63 -24.21 0.17 5.18
CA ILE A 63 -24.19 0.77 6.52
C ILE A 63 -23.66 2.19 6.40
N ASP A 64 -24.47 3.16 6.81
CA ASP A 64 -24.05 4.56 6.90
C ASP A 64 -22.94 4.74 7.94
N HIS A 65 -22.03 5.64 7.63
CA HIS A 65 -20.82 5.87 8.39
C HIS A 65 -20.59 7.38 8.54
N ASP A 66 -21.19 7.95 9.58
CA ASP A 66 -21.13 9.39 9.85
C ASP A 66 -19.70 9.91 10.15
N SER A 67 -18.77 9.01 10.46
CA SER A 67 -17.36 9.33 10.71
C SER A 67 -16.43 9.16 9.50
N ALA A 68 -16.97 8.95 8.29
CA ALA A 68 -16.19 8.74 7.05
C ALA A 68 -15.22 9.87 6.73
N GLU A 69 -15.64 11.10 6.96
CA GLU A 69 -14.85 12.28 6.63
C GLU A 69 -13.57 12.41 7.48
N GLY A 70 -13.51 11.76 8.65
CA GLY A 70 -12.36 11.83 9.56
C GLY A 70 -11.32 10.73 9.37
N LEU A 71 -11.56 9.76 8.47
CA LEU A 71 -10.67 8.62 8.30
C LEU A 71 -9.70 8.81 7.12
N PRO A 72 -8.48 8.24 7.22
CA PRO A 72 -7.51 8.32 6.12
C PRO A 72 -7.92 7.46 4.92
N GLY A 73 -8.74 6.43 5.16
CA GLY A 73 -9.19 5.51 4.13
C GLY A 73 -10.40 6.03 3.37
N ARG A 74 -10.48 5.62 2.11
CA ARG A 74 -11.59 5.90 1.21
C ARG A 74 -12.16 4.59 0.72
N SER A 75 -13.45 4.52 0.47
CA SER A 75 -14.07 3.30 -0.09
C SER A 75 -13.64 3.03 -1.53
N PHE A 76 -13.33 1.77 -1.84
CA PHE A 76 -13.06 1.28 -3.20
C PHE A 76 -14.19 0.38 -3.73
N VAL A 77 -15.41 0.48 -3.21
CA VAL A 77 -16.58 -0.22 -3.78
C VAL A 77 -16.75 0.07 -5.28
N PRO A 78 -16.57 1.30 -5.81
CA PRO A 78 -16.65 1.53 -7.25
C PRO A 78 -15.70 0.64 -8.06
N ILE A 79 -14.47 0.40 -7.55
CA ILE A 79 -13.51 -0.51 -8.16
C ILE A 79 -14.03 -1.95 -8.13
N LEU A 80 -14.59 -2.41 -7.02
CA LEU A 80 -15.21 -3.75 -6.92
C LEU A 80 -16.38 -3.91 -7.89
N ARG A 81 -17.08 -2.84 -8.25
CA ARG A 81 -18.16 -2.81 -9.25
C ARG A 81 -17.67 -2.61 -10.69
N GLY A 82 -16.36 -2.55 -10.92
CA GLY A 82 -15.77 -2.42 -12.25
C GLY A 82 -15.62 -0.99 -12.77
N ALA A 83 -15.84 0.03 -11.93
CA ALA A 83 -15.59 1.40 -12.32
C ALA A 83 -14.08 1.67 -12.44
N LYS A 84 -13.70 2.48 -13.44
CA LYS A 84 -12.35 3.01 -13.56
C LYS A 84 -12.23 4.25 -12.69
N VAL A 85 -11.60 4.10 -11.54
CA VAL A 85 -11.27 5.22 -10.64
C VAL A 85 -9.81 5.62 -10.91
N LYS A 86 -9.48 6.91 -10.84
CA LYS A 86 -8.09 7.39 -10.92
C LYS A 86 -7.59 7.77 -9.53
N ARG A 87 -7.38 6.77 -8.67
CA ARG A 87 -6.83 7.01 -7.31
C ARG A 87 -5.34 7.27 -7.29
N ALA A 88 -4.61 6.75 -8.27
CA ALA A 88 -3.16 6.93 -8.37
C ALA A 88 -2.70 8.41 -8.46
N ALA A 89 -3.62 9.36 -8.68
CA ALA A 89 -3.33 10.79 -8.71
C ALA A 89 -3.33 11.48 -7.32
N GLU A 90 -3.67 10.77 -6.24
CA GLU A 90 -3.58 11.30 -4.88
C GLU A 90 -2.12 11.35 -4.42
N GLN A 91 -1.70 12.48 -3.82
CA GLN A 91 -0.27 12.84 -3.65
C GLN A 91 0.47 12.02 -2.58
N VAL A 92 -0.23 11.32 -1.69
CA VAL A 92 0.33 10.37 -0.72
C VAL A 92 -0.71 9.27 -0.51
N VAL A 93 -0.40 8.03 -0.90
CA VAL A 93 -1.42 6.97 -1.01
C VAL A 93 -1.30 5.88 0.04
N VAL A 94 -0.12 5.71 0.65
CA VAL A 94 0.09 4.70 1.70
C VAL A 94 1.01 5.29 2.75
N TYR A 95 0.54 5.25 4.01
CA TYR A 95 1.34 5.54 5.19
C TYR A 95 1.51 4.23 5.95
N ASP A 96 2.76 3.83 6.17
CA ASP A 96 3.09 2.65 6.96
C ASP A 96 4.03 3.04 8.09
N GLU A 97 3.83 2.39 9.23
CA GLU A 97 4.58 2.60 10.46
C GLU A 97 5.05 1.25 10.97
N TYR A 98 6.38 1.12 11.10
CA TYR A 98 6.98 -0.03 11.73
C TYR A 98 8.07 0.39 12.69
N GLY A 99 7.76 0.37 13.99
CA GLY A 99 8.66 0.88 15.02
C GLY A 99 9.06 2.34 14.77
N PRO A 100 10.36 2.68 14.71
CA PRO A 100 10.82 4.05 14.47
C PRO A 100 10.88 4.43 12.97
N VAL A 101 10.28 3.64 12.09
CA VAL A 101 10.32 3.84 10.63
C VAL A 101 8.96 4.32 10.13
N ARG A 102 8.97 5.29 9.20
CA ARG A 102 7.79 5.75 8.46
C ARG A 102 8.01 5.57 6.97
N MET A 103 6.96 5.18 6.26
CA MET A 103 6.99 5.11 4.80
C MET A 103 5.83 5.88 4.22
N ILE A 104 6.11 6.68 3.19
CA ILE A 104 5.11 7.27 2.31
C ILE A 104 5.42 6.90 0.87
N ARG A 105 4.37 6.68 0.06
CA ARG A 105 4.54 6.45 -1.37
C ARG A 105 3.44 7.05 -2.23
N THR A 106 3.81 7.27 -3.48
CA THR A 106 2.92 7.50 -4.61
C THR A 106 2.98 6.28 -5.55
N ALA A 107 2.41 6.43 -6.74
CA ALA A 107 2.57 5.44 -7.82
C ALA A 107 4.04 5.21 -8.18
N GLU A 108 4.86 6.28 -8.17
CA GLU A 108 6.21 6.27 -8.74
C GLU A 108 7.30 6.48 -7.71
N TRP A 109 7.00 7.09 -6.58
CA TRP A 109 8.00 7.44 -5.57
C TRP A 109 7.69 6.78 -4.25
N LYS A 110 8.76 6.44 -3.53
CA LYS A 110 8.69 5.93 -2.16
C LYS A 110 9.77 6.56 -1.32
N TYR A 111 9.37 7.06 -0.16
CA TYR A 111 10.26 7.63 0.84
C TYR A 111 10.12 6.86 2.15
N VAL A 112 11.25 6.51 2.74
CA VAL A 112 11.34 5.88 4.06
C VAL A 112 12.11 6.81 4.98
N HIS A 113 11.42 7.30 6.01
CA HIS A 113 12.00 8.10 7.07
C HIS A 113 12.41 7.20 8.23
N ARG A 114 13.64 7.35 8.70
CA ARG A 114 14.16 6.65 9.87
C ARG A 114 14.44 7.67 10.97
N TYR A 115 13.61 7.67 12.01
CA TYR A 115 13.85 8.56 13.17
C TYR A 115 15.13 8.18 13.92
N ALA A 116 15.41 6.88 14.00
CA ALA A 116 16.63 6.32 14.55
C ALA A 116 17.13 5.19 13.64
N PHE A 117 18.45 4.97 13.67
CA PHE A 117 19.17 3.87 13.02
C PHE A 117 19.14 3.90 11.48
N GLY A 118 20.27 4.29 10.88
CA GLY A 118 20.49 4.24 9.44
C GLY A 118 20.01 5.48 8.66
N PRO A 119 20.35 5.57 7.37
CA PRO A 119 19.96 6.68 6.51
C PRO A 119 18.49 6.59 6.10
N ASN A 120 17.89 7.74 5.80
CA ASN A 120 16.61 7.76 5.06
C ASN A 120 16.78 7.12 3.68
N GLU A 121 15.67 6.69 3.09
CA GLU A 121 15.68 6.09 1.76
C GLU A 121 14.67 6.78 0.84
N LEU A 122 15.06 6.96 -0.42
CA LEU A 122 14.21 7.50 -1.48
C LEU A 122 14.39 6.65 -2.74
N TYR A 123 13.30 6.11 -3.27
CA TYR A 123 13.29 5.27 -4.46
C TYR A 123 12.32 5.82 -5.51
N HIS A 124 12.77 5.81 -6.77
CA HIS A 124 11.91 6.03 -7.93
C HIS A 124 11.46 4.66 -8.47
N LEU A 125 10.33 4.17 -7.98
CA LEU A 125 9.80 2.82 -8.25
C LEU A 125 9.46 2.58 -9.72
N ALA A 126 9.23 3.63 -10.52
CA ALA A 126 9.00 3.48 -11.95
C ALA A 126 10.26 3.01 -12.71
N ASP A 127 11.44 3.49 -12.28
CA ASP A 127 12.73 3.13 -12.88
C ASP A 127 13.47 2.04 -12.10
N ASP A 128 13.19 1.91 -10.80
CA ASP A 128 13.83 0.99 -9.86
C ASP A 128 12.78 0.29 -8.99
N ALA A 129 11.99 -0.56 -9.63
CA ALA A 129 10.94 -1.34 -8.94
C ALA A 129 11.49 -2.31 -7.89
N GLY A 130 12.79 -2.64 -7.96
CA GLY A 130 13.48 -3.51 -7.01
C GLY A 130 14.23 -2.75 -5.92
N GLU A 131 14.00 -1.44 -5.77
CA GLU A 131 14.55 -0.60 -4.69
C GLU A 131 16.07 -0.81 -4.47
N ALA A 132 16.83 -0.97 -5.56
CA ALA A 132 18.25 -1.30 -5.52
C ALA A 132 19.13 -0.07 -5.31
N ARG A 133 18.63 1.14 -5.63
CA ARG A 133 19.39 2.38 -5.57
C ARG A 133 18.66 3.43 -4.73
N ASN A 134 19.19 3.67 -3.53
CA ASN A 134 18.76 4.78 -2.69
C ASN A 134 19.21 6.13 -3.30
N LEU A 135 18.28 7.08 -3.43
CA LEU A 135 18.45 8.43 -3.99
C LEU A 135 18.47 9.54 -2.92
N ALA A 136 18.33 9.18 -1.64
CA ALA A 136 18.33 10.13 -0.52
C ALA A 136 19.71 10.72 -0.22
#